data_AF-A0A258BY20-F1
#
_entry.id   AF-A0A258BY20-F1
#
_cell.length_a   1.000
_cell.length_b   1.000
_cell.length_c   1.000
_cell.angle_alpha   90.00
_cell.angle_beta   90.00
_cell.angle_gamma   90.00
#
_symmetry.space_group_name_H-M   'P 1'
#
loop_
_entity.id
_entity.type
_entity.pdbx_description
1 polymer ?
#
loop_
_entity_poly.entity_id
_entity_poly.type
_entity_poly.pdbx_seq_one_letter_code
_entity_poly.pdbx_strand_id
1 'polypeptide(L)' 'MKPVIFGLAGERLGAEERHFFRESEPAGYILFRRNIVDKAQLRALTDDLRALHGRDDLLIMI' A
#
# COMPACT_ATOMS: atom_id res chain seq x y z
N MET A 1 -5.83 -7.87 -11.51
CA MET A 1 -6.14 -7.88 -10.05
C MET A 1 -6.13 -9.30 -9.49
N LYS A 2 -5.31 -9.57 -8.46
CA LYS A 2 -5.22 -10.85 -7.74
C LYS A 2 -5.98 -10.78 -6.40
N PRO A 3 -6.67 -11.85 -5.97
CA PRO A 3 -7.47 -11.86 -4.73
C PRO A 3 -6.59 -12.05 -3.48
N VAL A 4 -5.63 -11.16 -3.30
CA VAL A 4 -4.64 -11.19 -2.22
C VAL A 4 -4.54 -9.84 -1.54
N ILE A 5 -4.26 -9.86 -0.24
CA ILE A 5 -4.00 -8.68 0.59
C ILE A 5 -2.57 -8.78 1.08
N PHE A 6 -1.75 -7.77 0.82
CA PHE A 6 -0.37 -7.71 1.29
C PHE A 6 -0.21 -6.77 2.49
N GLY A 7 0.72 -7.10 3.37
CA GLY A 7 1.28 -6.14 4.32
C GLY A 7 2.49 -5.42 3.73
N LEU A 8 2.89 -4.32 4.36
CA LEU A 8 4.10 -3.57 3.97
C LEU A 8 5.25 -3.84 4.94
N ALA A 9 6.47 -3.75 4.43
CA ALA A 9 7.68 -3.94 5.23
C ALA A 9 7.88 -2.79 6.23
N GLY A 10 7.59 -1.55 5.84
CA GLY A 10 7.83 -0.37 6.67
C GLY A 10 6.84 0.78 6.42
N GLU A 11 7.27 1.99 6.74
CA GLU A 11 6.44 3.20 6.76
C GLU A 11 6.33 3.87 5.38
N ARG A 12 7.13 3.44 4.42
CA ARG A 12 7.17 3.99 3.05
C ARG A 12 7.40 2.86 2.07
N LEU A 13 6.90 3.03 0.85
CA LEU A 13 7.14 2.08 -0.23
C LEU A 13 8.55 2.23 -0.78
N GLY A 14 9.32 1.14 -0.73
CA GLY A 14 10.59 1.02 -1.45
C GLY A 14 10.39 0.87 -2.96
N ALA A 15 11.48 1.02 -3.73
CA ALA A 15 11.45 0.83 -5.19
C ALA A 15 11.02 -0.61 -5.58
N GLU A 16 11.59 -1.61 -4.90
CA GLU A 16 11.27 -3.03 -5.12
C GLU A 16 9.81 -3.35 -4.77
N GLU A 17 9.31 -2.87 -3.62
CA GLU A 17 7.90 -3.03 -3.24
C GLU A 17 6.98 -2.38 -4.27
N ARG A 18 7.31 -1.19 -4.78
CA ARG A 18 6.52 -0.54 -5.84
C ARG A 18 6.48 -1.37 -7.12
N HIS A 19 7.61 -1.95 -7.53
CA HIS A 19 7.66 -2.80 -8.71
C HIS A 19 6.81 -4.06 -8.52
N PHE A 20 7.05 -4.79 -7.43
CA PHE A 20 6.31 -6.00 -7.08
C PHE A 20 4.81 -5.75 -6.99
N PHE A 21 4.39 -4.68 -6.30
CA PHE A 21 2.99 -4.37 -6.12
C PHE A 21 2.29 -4.01 -7.43
N ARG A 22 2.96 -3.23 -8.30
CA ARG A 22 2.44 -2.91 -9.64
C ARG A 22 2.23 -4.16 -10.49
N GLU A 23 3.17 -5.09 -10.48
CA GLU A 23 3.03 -6.35 -11.22
C GLU A 23 2.01 -7.30 -10.59
N SER A 24 1.89 -7.29 -9.26
CA SER A 24 0.98 -8.19 -8.55
C SER A 24 -0.49 -7.77 -8.66
N GLU A 25 -0.77 -6.48 -8.78
CA GLU A 25 -2.13 -5.89 -8.75
C GLU A 25 -3.02 -6.51 -7.65
N PRO A 26 -2.69 -6.35 -6.35
CA PRO A 26 -3.43 -6.99 -5.29
C PRO A 26 -4.81 -6.35 -5.11
N ALA A 27 -5.74 -7.09 -4.50
CA ALA A 27 -7.03 -6.56 -4.10
C ALA A 27 -6.88 -5.39 -3.10
N GLY A 28 -5.83 -5.42 -2.28
CA GLY A 28 -5.53 -4.33 -1.35
C GLY A 28 -4.38 -4.60 -0.40
N TYR A 29 -4.33 -3.78 0.64
CA TYR A 29 -3.27 -3.74 1.64
C TYR A 29 -3.82 -3.71 3.07
N ILE A 30 -3.07 -4.30 3.99
CA ILE A 30 -3.31 -4.18 5.43
C ILE A 30 -2.09 -3.53 6.10
N LEU A 31 -2.33 -2.46 6.85
CA LEU A 31 -1.32 -1.73 7.60
C LEU A 31 -1.28 -2.23 9.04
N PHE A 32 -0.08 -2.29 9.60
CA PHE A 32 0.15 -2.59 11.01
C PHE A 32 0.82 -1.41 11.70
N ARG A 33 0.93 -1.48 13.03
CA ARG A 33 1.63 -0.46 13.84
C ARG A 33 3.00 -0.06 13.28
N ARG A 34 3.79 -1.01 12.76
CA ARG A 34 5.14 -0.74 12.19
C ARG A 34 5.12 0.10 10.90
N ASN A 35 3.95 0.30 10.28
CA ASN A 35 3.79 1.06 9.05
C ASN A 35 3.33 2.51 9.32
N ILE A 36 3.11 2.88 10.59
CA ILE A 36 2.45 4.12 11.01
C ILE A 36 3.32 4.90 11.99
N VAL A 37 3.76 6.07 11.57
CA VAL A 37 4.48 7.07 12.39
C VAL A 37 3.50 8.11 12.91
N ASP A 38 2.82 8.79 11.99
CA ASP A 38 1.87 9.86 12.26
C ASP A 38 0.84 9.97 11.13
N LYS A 39 -0.12 10.89 11.29
CA LYS A 39 -1.21 11.08 10.32
C LYS A 39 -0.71 11.57 8.95
N ALA A 40 0.33 12.40 8.92
CA ALA A 40 0.84 12.97 7.68
C ALA A 40 1.58 11.90 6.86
N GLN A 41 2.44 11.11 7.52
CA GLN A 41 3.11 9.98 6.91
C GLN A 41 2.11 8.92 6.42
N LEU A 42 1.11 8.55 7.25
CA LEU A 42 0.09 7.58 6.86
C LEU A 42 -0.69 8.06 5.63
N ARG A 43 -1.05 9.35 5.57
CA ARG A 43 -1.72 9.92 4.41
C ARG A 43 -0.87 9.75 3.15
N ALA A 44 0.40 10.16 3.21
CA ALA A 44 1.33 10.01 2.09
C ALA A 44 1.49 8.55 1.64
N LEU A 45 1.57 7.60 2.57
CA LEU A 45 1.64 6.18 2.26
C LEU A 45 0.38 5.68 1.53
N THR A 46 -0.82 6.07 1.98
CA THR A 46 -2.07 5.66 1.31
C THR A 46 -2.25 6.32 -0.05
N ASP A 47 -1.77 7.56 -0.23
CA ASP A 47 -1.82 8.25 -1.52
C ASP A 47 -0.85 7.59 -2.51
N ASP A 48 0.35 7.21 -2.07
CA ASP A 48 1.32 6.42 -2.86
C ASP A 48 0.72 5.08 -3.33
N LEU A 49 0.03 4.34 -2.45
CA LEU A 49 -0.61 3.07 -2.78
C LEU A 49 -1.73 3.23 -3.82
N ARG A 50 -2.56 4.29 -3.70
CA ARG A 50 -3.61 4.59 -4.68
C ARG A 50 -3.03 5.01 -6.02
N ALA A 51 -2.03 5.89 -6.01
CA ALA A 51 -1.35 6.35 -7.22
C ALA A 51 -0.67 5.21 -7.98
N LEU A 52 -0.22 4.16 -7.27
CA LEU A 52 0.40 2.99 -7.89
C LEU A 52 -0.55 2.21 -8.80
N HIS A 53 -1.83 2.11 -8.42
CA HIS A 53 -2.84 1.30 -9.12
C HIS A 53 -3.82 2.13 -9.96
N GLY A 54 -3.97 3.42 -9.67
CA GLY A 54 -4.84 4.33 -10.42
C GLY A 54 -6.32 3.95 -10.37
N ARG A 55 -6.76 3.23 -9.33
CA ARG A 55 -8.13 2.75 -9.15
C ARG A 55 -8.70 3.11 -7.78
N ASP A 56 -10.00 3.41 -7.75
CA ASP A 56 -10.69 3.87 -6.54
C ASP A 56 -11.15 2.73 -5.63
N ASP A 57 -11.18 1.49 -6.14
CA ASP A 57 -11.63 0.29 -5.43
C ASP A 57 -10.50 -0.43 -4.66
N LEU A 58 -9.40 0.25 -4.37
CA LEU A 58 -8.27 -0.31 -3.61
C LEU A 58 -8.60 -0.41 -2.11
N LEU A 59 -8.63 -1.64 -1.59
CA LEU A 59 -8.82 -1.86 -0.16
C LEU A 59 -7.57 -1.45 0.62
N ILE A 60 -7.73 -0.55 1.60
CA ILE A 60 -6.69 -0.20 2.57
C ILE A 60 -7.28 -0.38 3.97
N MET A 61 -6.76 -1.36 4.69
CA MET A 61 -7.17 -1.70 6.06
C MET A 61 -6.11 -1.23 7.05
N ILE A 62 -6.54 -0.71 8.20
CA ILE A 62 -5.69 -0.16 9.27
C ILE A 62 -6.07 -0.81 10.59
#